data_AF-J9EEG1-F1
#
_entry.id   AF-J9EEG1-F1
#
_cell.length_a   1.000
_cell.length_b   1.000
_cell.length_c   1.000
_cell.angle_alpha   90.00
_cell.angle_beta   90.00
_cell.angle_gamma   90.00
#
_symmetry.space_group_name_H-M   'P 1'
#
loop_
_entity.id
_entity.type
_entity.pdbx_description
1 polymer ?
#
loop_
_entity_poly.entity_id
_entity_poly.type
_entity_poly.pdbx_seq_one_letter_code
_entity_poly.pdbx_strand_id
1 'polypeptide(L)'
;MPFCARISKTIMCMHGGISESLVNFSQIAKIERPCDIPDMGLLADLTWSDPDPAVSGYEESPRGAASVFGSDALKAFCDQLGLELIIRAHQ
;
A
#
# COMPACT_ATOMS: atom_id res chain seq x y z
N MET A 1 -7.88 -7.01 -12.79
CA MET A 1 -6.62 -6.27 -13.14
C MET A 1 -5.51 -6.69 -12.18
N PRO A 2 -4.22 -6.44 -12.46
CA PRO A 2 -3.18 -6.53 -11.42
C PRO A 2 -3.29 -5.36 -10.44
N PHE A 3 -2.84 -5.56 -9.18
CA PHE A 3 -2.91 -4.53 -8.12
C PHE A 3 -1.63 -3.71 -7.98
N CYS A 4 -0.48 -4.31 -8.27
CA CYS A 4 0.83 -3.66 -8.14
C CYS A 4 1.77 -4.07 -9.27
N ALA A 5 2.77 -3.23 -9.52
CA ALA A 5 3.91 -3.54 -10.36
C ALA A 5 5.21 -3.27 -9.60
N ARG A 6 6.28 -4.00 -9.95
CA ARG A 6 7.60 -3.79 -9.38
C ARG A 6 8.60 -3.55 -10.52
N ILE A 7 9.27 -2.40 -10.51
CA ILE A 7 10.23 -1.99 -11.54
C ILE A 7 11.64 -2.15 -10.95
N SER A 8 12.52 -2.80 -11.70
CA SER A 8 13.94 -3.03 -11.32
C SER A 8 14.15 -3.63 -9.93
N LYS A 9 13.13 -4.29 -9.38
CA LYS A 9 13.09 -4.81 -8.00
C LYS A 9 13.21 -3.73 -6.90
N THR A 10 13.36 -2.44 -7.20
CA THR A 10 13.51 -1.39 -6.17
C THR A 10 12.33 -0.43 -6.11
N ILE A 11 11.53 -0.34 -7.17
CA ILE A 11 10.39 0.58 -7.23
C ILE A 11 9.10 -0.23 -7.21
N MET A 12 8.15 0.17 -6.37
CA MET A 12 6.81 -0.41 -6.35
C MET A 12 5.77 0.62 -6.81
N CYS A 13 4.88 0.20 -7.69
CA CYS A 13 3.80 1.02 -8.23
C CYS A 13 2.44 0.45 -7.82
N MET A 14 1.53 1.30 -7.38
CA MET A 14 0.15 0.97 -7.06
C MET A 14 -0.78 2.18 -7.21
N HIS A 15 -2.09 1.99 -7.05
CA HIS A 15 -3.04 3.10 -7.17
C HIS A 15 -3.10 3.94 -5.89
N GLY A 16 -3.41 3.27 -4.76
CA GLY A 16 -3.53 3.87 -3.44
C GLY A 16 -2.16 4.04 -2.79
N GLY A 17 -1.81 3.18 -1.85
CA GLY A 17 -0.51 3.27 -1.18
C GLY A 17 -0.13 2.01 -0.41
N ILE A 18 0.64 2.20 0.66
CA ILE A 18 1.19 1.10 1.45
C ILE A 18 0.16 0.54 2.44
N SER A 19 0.44 -0.66 2.94
CA SER A 19 -0.39 -1.38 3.90
C SER A 19 0.47 -1.93 5.02
N GLU A 20 0.04 -1.74 6.27
CA GLU A 20 0.67 -2.36 7.45
C GLU A 20 0.64 -3.89 7.36
N SER A 21 -0.37 -4.45 6.68
CA SER A 21 -0.55 -5.89 6.52
C SER A 21 0.41 -6.52 5.49
N LEU A 22 1.11 -5.73 4.68
CA LEU A 22 1.99 -6.25 3.63
C LEU A 22 3.42 -6.43 4.14
N VAL A 23 3.74 -7.64 4.56
CA VAL A 23 5.05 -8.02 5.09
C VAL A 23 5.99 -8.53 4.01
N ASN A 24 5.47 -9.17 2.97
CA ASN A 24 6.25 -9.66 1.83
C ASN A 24 5.42 -9.79 0.54
N PHE A 25 6.10 -9.80 -0.61
CA PHE A 25 5.45 -9.87 -1.93
C PHE A 25 4.67 -11.16 -2.20
N SER A 26 4.90 -12.24 -1.43
CA SER A 26 4.14 -13.48 -1.61
C SER A 26 2.65 -13.30 -1.26
N GLN A 27 2.32 -12.36 -0.38
CA GLN A 27 0.94 -12.04 -0.04
C GLN A 27 0.18 -11.49 -1.24
N ILE A 28 0.82 -10.63 -2.06
CA ILE A 28 0.21 -10.12 -3.30
C ILE A 28 0.05 -11.24 -4.33
N ALA A 29 1.04 -12.14 -4.44
CA ALA A 29 0.99 -13.26 -5.38
C ALA A 29 -0.11 -14.29 -5.08
N LYS A 30 -0.56 -14.37 -3.81
CA LYS A 30 -1.64 -15.26 -3.36
C LYS A 30 -3.04 -14.69 -3.59
N ILE A 31 -3.17 -13.45 -4.07
CA ILE A 31 -4.47 -12.84 -4.34
C ILE A 31 -5.09 -13.53 -5.57
N GLU A 32 -6.11 -14.34 -5.31
CA GLU A 32 -6.90 -14.97 -6.35
C GLU A 32 -7.78 -13.95 -7.07
N ARG A 33 -7.97 -14.16 -8.38
CA ARG A 33 -8.81 -13.32 -9.24
C ARG A 33 -9.80 -14.22 -9.98
N PRO A 34 -11.05 -13.78 -10.19
CA PRO A 34 -11.60 -12.46 -9.87
C PRO A 34 -11.84 -12.28 -8.36
N CYS A 35 -11.72 -11.04 -7.90
CA CYS A 35 -12.02 -10.65 -6.52
C CYS A 35 -12.56 -9.23 -6.50
N ASP A 36 -13.41 -8.95 -5.53
CA ASP A 36 -13.84 -7.58 -5.20
C ASP A 36 -12.86 -6.96 -4.20
N ILE A 37 -12.80 -5.63 -4.21
CA ILE A 37 -11.96 -4.88 -3.26
C ILE A 37 -12.79 -4.67 -1.98
N PRO A 38 -12.35 -5.19 -0.82
CA PRO A 38 -13.03 -4.93 0.45
C PRO A 38 -12.81 -3.48 0.93
N ASP A 39 -13.57 -3.05 1.93
CA ASP A 39 -13.42 -1.71 2.52
C ASP A 39 -12.13 -1.56 3.35
N MET A 40 -11.60 -2.66 3.90
CA MET A 40 -10.43 -2.69 4.78
C MET A 40 -9.47 -3.83 4.44
N GLY A 41 -8.21 -3.67 4.87
CA GLY A 41 -7.14 -4.66 4.72
C GLY A 41 -6.31 -4.46 3.45
N LEU A 42 -5.46 -5.44 3.16
CA LEU A 42 -4.41 -5.31 2.14
C LEU A 42 -4.91 -4.77 0.80
N LEU A 43 -5.95 -5.36 0.22
CA LEU A 43 -6.46 -4.93 -1.09
C LEU A 43 -7.04 -3.51 -1.05
N ALA A 44 -7.71 -3.14 0.04
CA ALA A 44 -8.22 -1.80 0.25
C ALA A 44 -7.07 -0.80 0.30
N ASP A 45 -6.02 -1.09 1.07
CA ASP A 45 -4.87 -0.19 1.22
C ASP A 45 -4.12 0.01 -0.11
N LEU A 46 -3.84 -1.06 -0.85
CA LEU A 46 -3.15 -0.97 -2.16
C LEU A 46 -3.93 -0.10 -3.18
N THR A 47 -5.23 0.11 -2.96
CA THR A 47 -6.12 0.82 -3.88
C THR A 47 -6.57 2.18 -3.36
N TRP A 48 -6.69 2.38 -2.04
CA TRP A 48 -7.30 3.57 -1.44
C TRP A 48 -6.45 4.27 -0.38
N SER A 49 -5.34 3.70 0.10
CA SER A 49 -4.54 4.37 1.14
C SER A 49 -3.85 5.64 0.60
N ASP A 50 -3.77 6.66 1.46
CA ASP A 50 -3.20 7.98 1.16
C ASP A 50 -2.06 8.32 2.13
N PRO A 51 -0.99 9.00 1.69
CA PRO A 51 0.02 9.53 2.60
C PRO A 51 -0.52 10.77 3.34
N ASP A 52 -0.23 10.89 4.64
CA ASP A 52 -0.55 12.08 5.43
C ASP A 52 0.67 12.51 6.27
N PRO A 53 1.24 13.72 6.05
CA PRO A 53 2.40 14.19 6.81
C PRO A 53 2.10 14.51 8.28
N ALA A 54 0.82 14.63 8.68
CA ALA A 54 0.42 14.86 10.05
C ALA A 54 0.30 13.56 10.87
N VAL A 55 0.33 12.40 10.22
CA VAL A 55 0.15 11.08 10.84
C VAL A 55 1.52 10.43 11.12
N SER A 56 1.62 9.73 12.25
CA SER A 56 2.73 8.81 12.55
C SER A 56 2.21 7.38 12.48
N GLY A 57 2.92 6.52 11.76
CA GLY A 57 2.49 5.15 11.55
C GLY A 57 1.32 5.07 10.57
N TYR A 58 0.27 4.36 10.97
CA TYR A 58 -0.95 4.15 10.20
C TYR A 58 -2.16 4.60 11.02
N GLU A 59 -3.10 5.28 10.39
CA GLU A 59 -4.38 5.68 11.00
C GLU A 59 -5.55 5.40 10.05
N GLU A 60 -6.78 5.36 10.57
CA GLU A 60 -7.97 5.16 9.73
C GLU A 60 -8.17 6.34 8.77
N SER A 61 -8.50 6.02 7.51
CA SER A 61 -8.73 7.06 6.51
C SER A 61 -10.04 7.81 6.79
N PRO A 62 -10.04 9.15 6.71
CA PRO A 62 -11.28 9.94 6.81
C PRO A 62 -12.23 9.70 5.63
N ARG A 63 -11.79 8.99 4.58
CA ARG A 63 -12.62 8.57 3.44
C ARG A 63 -13.51 7.36 3.75
N GLY A 64 -13.34 6.73 4.93
CA GLY A 64 -14.12 5.57 5.36
C GLY A 64 -13.69 4.24 4.72
N ALA A 65 -12.56 4.20 4.02
CA ALA A 65 -11.96 3.00 3.46
C ALA A 65 -10.42 3.09 3.53
N ALA A 66 -9.78 1.95 3.83
CA ALA A 66 -8.33 1.84 4.02
C ALA A 66 -7.76 2.76 5.13
N SER A 67 -6.43 2.81 5.21
CA SER A 67 -5.69 3.66 6.14
C SER A 67 -5.04 4.87 5.46
N VAL A 68 -4.69 5.88 6.24
CA VAL A 68 -3.67 6.87 5.90
C VAL A 68 -2.34 6.47 6.54
N PHE A 69 -1.22 6.88 5.95
CA PHE A 69 0.11 6.51 6.46
C PHE A 69 1.09 7.68 6.51
N GLY A 70 1.89 7.69 7.57
CA GLY A 70 2.95 8.66 7.82
C GLY A 70 4.24 8.37 7.05
N SER A 71 5.15 9.35 7.09
CA SER A 71 6.49 9.23 6.50
C SER A 71 7.36 8.17 7.17
N ASP A 72 7.16 7.93 8.46
CA ASP A 72 7.80 6.88 9.25
C ASP A 72 7.34 5.47 8.83
N ALA A 73 6.03 5.29 8.63
CA ALA A 73 5.46 4.07 8.08
C ALA A 73 5.99 3.78 6.67
N LEU A 74 6.04 4.80 5.80
CA LEU A 74 6.60 4.66 4.46
C LEU A 74 8.06 4.21 4.48
N LYS A 75 8.88 4.83 5.34
CA LYS A 75 10.28 4.45 5.47
C LYS A 75 10.43 3.00 5.95
N ALA A 76 9.73 2.62 7.02
CA ALA A 76 9.77 1.26 7.54
C ALA A 76 9.30 0.23 6.50
N PHE A 77 8.26 0.55 5.74
CA PHE A 77 7.75 -0.29 4.65
C PHE A 77 8.79 -0.50 3.55
N CYS A 78 9.45 0.57 3.10
CA CYS A 78 10.51 0.51 2.11
C CYS A 78 11.71 -0.31 2.59
N ASP A 79 12.16 -0.07 3.83
CA ASP A 79 13.27 -0.81 4.44
C ASP A 79 12.94 -2.31 4.55
N GLN A 80 11.72 -2.65 4.96
CA GLN A 80 11.26 -4.03 5.12
C GLN A 80 11.20 -4.81 3.80
N LEU A 81 10.76 -4.15 2.72
CA LEU A 81 10.57 -4.79 1.41
C LEU A 81 11.77 -4.61 0.45
N GLY A 82 12.81 -3.89 0.89
CA GLY A 82 13.97 -3.56 0.06
C GLY A 82 13.57 -2.69 -1.15
N LEU A 83 12.76 -1.66 -0.90
CA LEU A 83 12.30 -0.69 -1.89
C LEU A 83 12.98 0.65 -1.67
N GLU A 84 13.19 1.38 -2.75
CA GLU A 84 13.77 2.73 -2.74
C GLU A 84 12.70 3.79 -3.04
N LEU A 85 11.64 3.41 -3.76
CA LEU A 85 10.62 4.34 -4.23
C LEU A 85 9.24 3.69 -4.33
N ILE A 86 8.22 4.43 -3.88
CA ILE A 86 6.82 4.15 -4.16
C ILE A 86 6.32 5.16 -5.20
N ILE A 87 5.68 4.65 -6.25
CA ILE A 87 4.97 5.48 -7.24
C ILE A 87 3.48 5.19 -7.11
N ARG A 88 2.69 6.24 -6.89
CA ARG A 88 1.25 6.16 -6.71
C ARG A 88 0.50 7.16 -7.58
N ALA A 89 -0.84 7.08 -7.57
CA ALA A 89 -1.72 8.09 -8.18
C ALA A 89 -2.73 8.55 -7.11
N HIS A 90 -4.01 8.22 -7.28
CA HIS A 90 -5.19 8.46 -6.42
C HIS A 90 -5.43 9.92 -5.93
N GLN A 91 -4.41 10.67 -5.51
CA GLN A 91 -4.44 12.12 -5.24
C GLN A 91 -3.55 12.91 -6.19
#